data_AF-A0AAU0ZQE1-F1
#
_entry.id   AF-A0AAU0ZQE1-F1
#
_cell.length_a   1.000
_cell.length_b   1.000
_cell.length_c   1.000
_cell.angle_alpha   90.00
_cell.angle_beta   90.00
_cell.angle_gamma   90.00
#
_symmetry.space_group_name_H-M   'P 1'
#
loop_
_entity.id
_entity.type
_entity.pdbx_description
1 polymer ?
#
loop_
_entity_poly.entity_id
_entity_poly.type
_entity_poly.pdbx_seq_one_letter_code
_entity_poly.pdbx_strand_id
1 'polypeptide(L)'
;MRERIAAEPSEEGAGREVFLQAEAIFGSADVSAAEFASWLHFAATATGHDEYAARVLAAEPGMPWRTRWAWWRPAGWFVAQPSLNGDYFEVRCRRQGAGLVEVVDHRGLIRLDGESGRRVPVPPLGREGGTGESAVPLEELGPAELYRWDLTAPESWQAAVAWSAEEGRACHLVVDPHGIAMLETDAEVLRNWPQSAGIDTSSSTSFEFSQSPPLGAAPRRKRPVGPLTAARIDDAFGAGNVLRVPDSALPEALEHPESRRHLRDVGIPARWACHGVGFTSYAPEELRPATTADDLPQDLIGFGTCDYGDLYVHGRDGSVHIRSRLEGPTNGTLVHLAPDLDVFTRVLEAVYRYSNACWHPYPVEGEQETVVQDFLDELEALAPGFFAPQAPSGVLWSWIWAGITELDVDGF
;
A
#
# COMPACT_ATOMS: atom_id res chain seq x y z
N MET A 1 11.71 -17.89 24.62
CA MET A 1 11.35 -16.47 24.33
C MET A 1 9.86 -16.35 24.06
N ARG A 2 9.30 -17.13 23.11
CA ARG A 2 7.86 -17.22 22.83
C ARG A 2 6.97 -17.35 24.08
N GLU A 3 7.29 -18.30 24.96
CA GLU A 3 6.54 -18.52 26.23
C GLU A 3 6.62 -17.33 27.20
N ARG A 4 7.71 -16.55 27.16
CA ARG A 4 7.93 -15.41 28.06
C ARG A 4 7.13 -14.18 27.64
N ILE A 5 6.89 -14.03 26.34
CA ILE A 5 6.07 -12.96 25.74
C ILE A 5 4.58 -13.32 25.82
N ALA A 6 4.23 -14.60 25.65
CA ALA A 6 2.86 -15.10 25.85
C ALA A 6 2.36 -14.98 27.31
N ALA A 7 3.29 -14.92 28.27
CA ALA A 7 3.00 -14.79 29.70
C ALA A 7 2.89 -13.33 30.20
N GLU A 8 3.15 -12.32 29.37
CA GLU A 8 2.96 -10.92 29.76
C GLU A 8 1.46 -10.57 29.76
N PRO A 9 0.91 -10.04 30.87
CA PRO A 9 -0.50 -9.68 30.95
C PRO A 9 -0.84 -8.60 29.92
N SER A 10 -2.02 -8.74 29.32
CA SER A 10 -2.53 -7.89 28.25
C SER A 10 -2.60 -6.41 28.65
N GLU A 11 -1.74 -5.58 28.07
CA GLU A 11 -2.06 -4.29 27.45
C GLU A 11 -0.80 -3.64 26.82
N GLU A 12 -0.88 -3.33 25.52
CA GLU A 12 -0.23 -2.18 24.85
C GLU A 12 1.31 -2.05 24.81
N GLY A 13 2.09 -3.08 25.10
CA GLY A 13 3.55 -3.03 24.93
C GLY A 13 4.00 -3.09 23.46
N ALA A 14 4.81 -2.13 23.00
CA ALA A 14 5.46 -2.16 21.68
C ALA A 14 6.19 -3.48 21.38
N GLY A 15 6.72 -4.16 22.40
CA GLY A 15 7.40 -5.45 22.25
C GLY A 15 6.51 -6.60 21.78
N ARG A 16 5.25 -6.65 22.23
CA ARG A 16 4.30 -7.68 21.79
C ARG A 16 3.93 -7.47 20.32
N GLU A 17 3.64 -6.23 19.92
CA GLU A 17 3.36 -5.90 18.53
C GLU A 17 4.54 -6.24 17.62
N VAL A 18 5.77 -5.81 17.97
CA VAL A 18 6.98 -6.12 17.21
C VAL A 18 7.20 -7.63 17.07
N PHE A 19 6.99 -8.38 18.15
CA PHE A 19 7.12 -9.84 18.12
C PHE A 19 6.13 -10.48 17.15
N LEU A 20 4.85 -10.11 17.22
CA LEU A 20 3.83 -10.66 16.32
C LEU A 20 4.07 -10.26 14.87
N GLN A 21 4.55 -9.03 14.63
CA GLN A 21 4.90 -8.55 13.29
C GLN A 21 6.13 -9.29 12.72
N ALA A 22 7.12 -9.59 13.56
CA ALA A 22 8.24 -10.44 13.15
C ALA A 22 7.72 -11.82 12.73
N GLU A 23 6.96 -12.51 13.59
CA GLU A 23 6.43 -13.85 13.28
C GLU A 23 5.51 -13.87 12.05
N ALA A 24 4.79 -12.78 11.78
CA ALA A 24 3.97 -12.62 10.58
C ALA A 24 4.79 -12.60 9.28
N ILE A 25 6.00 -12.02 9.30
CA ILE A 25 6.84 -11.84 8.11
C ILE A 25 7.71 -13.07 7.85
N PHE A 26 8.41 -13.60 8.86
CA PHE A 26 9.34 -14.73 8.64
C PHE A 26 8.70 -16.11 8.85
N GLY A 27 7.50 -16.19 9.44
CA GLY A 27 6.70 -17.42 9.44
C GLY A 27 7.06 -18.47 10.50
N SER A 28 7.52 -18.04 11.68
CA SER A 28 7.70 -18.89 12.87
C SER A 28 8.74 -20.01 12.79
N ALA A 29 9.64 -20.00 11.79
CA ALA A 29 10.78 -20.93 11.70
C ALA A 29 11.60 -21.02 12.99
N ASP A 30 12.26 -22.17 13.18
CA ASP A 30 13.21 -22.37 14.27
C ASP A 30 14.58 -21.83 13.86
N VAL A 31 14.81 -20.55 14.15
CA VAL A 31 16.05 -19.83 13.83
C VAL A 31 16.89 -19.58 15.08
N SER A 32 18.17 -19.26 14.89
CA SER A 32 19.03 -18.86 16.00
C SER A 32 18.52 -17.59 16.70
N ALA A 33 18.90 -17.39 17.96
CA ALA A 33 18.52 -16.18 18.69
C ALA A 33 19.01 -14.88 18.00
N ALA A 34 20.18 -14.94 17.38
CA ALA A 34 20.76 -13.82 16.65
C ALA A 34 19.95 -13.46 15.40
N GLU A 35 19.50 -14.46 14.65
CA GLU A 35 18.66 -14.24 13.47
C GLU A 35 17.24 -13.79 13.85
N PHE A 36 16.67 -14.37 14.91
CA PHE A 36 15.39 -13.90 15.42
C PHE A 36 15.45 -12.44 15.88
N ALA A 37 16.58 -12.01 16.46
CA ALA A 37 16.79 -10.60 16.79
C ALA A 37 16.81 -9.70 15.55
N SER A 38 17.36 -10.16 14.42
CA SER A 38 17.28 -9.42 13.16
C SER A 38 15.83 -9.20 12.72
N TRP A 39 14.97 -10.22 12.84
CA TRP A 39 13.55 -10.12 12.52
C TRP A 39 12.79 -9.19 13.47
N LEU A 40 13.11 -9.20 14.76
CA LEU A 40 12.56 -8.22 15.72
C LEU A 40 13.01 -6.80 15.38
N HIS A 41 14.27 -6.62 14.96
CA HIS A 41 14.79 -5.33 14.53
C HIS A 41 14.09 -4.85 13.26
N PHE A 42 13.86 -5.74 12.29
CA PHE A 42 13.11 -5.45 11.07
C PHE A 42 11.69 -5.01 11.36
N ALA A 43 10.95 -5.82 12.13
CA ALA A 43 9.57 -5.53 12.50
C ALA A 43 9.45 -4.22 13.29
N ALA A 44 10.37 -3.95 14.22
CA ALA A 44 10.41 -2.68 14.94
C ALA A 44 10.65 -1.49 14.02
N THR A 45 11.56 -1.64 13.04
CA THR A 45 11.84 -0.57 12.06
C THR A 45 10.65 -0.32 11.15
N ALA A 46 10.04 -1.38 10.59
CA ALA A 46 8.89 -1.30 9.69
C ALA A 46 7.64 -0.72 10.37
N THR A 47 7.50 -0.89 11.68
CA THR A 47 6.37 -0.36 12.46
C THR A 47 6.65 1.00 13.11
N GLY A 48 7.84 1.58 12.91
CA GLY A 48 8.24 2.88 13.47
C GLY A 48 8.53 2.86 14.98
N HIS A 49 8.90 1.71 15.53
CA HIS A 49 9.28 1.53 16.93
C HIS A 49 10.81 1.67 17.12
N ASP A 50 11.37 2.83 16.74
CA ASP A 50 12.82 3.10 16.71
C ASP A 50 13.53 2.83 18.04
N GLU A 51 12.92 3.22 19.17
CA GLU A 51 13.49 2.95 20.49
C GLU A 51 13.54 1.45 20.81
N TYR A 52 12.57 0.67 20.32
CA TYR A 52 12.57 -0.78 20.47
C TYR A 52 13.64 -1.41 19.59
N ALA A 53 13.76 -0.97 18.34
CA ALA A 53 14.82 -1.40 17.42
C ALA A 53 16.22 -1.17 18.02
N ALA A 54 16.46 0.02 18.59
CA ALA A 54 17.72 0.35 19.27
C ALA A 54 18.01 -0.56 20.47
N ARG A 55 16.97 -0.95 21.23
CA ARG A 55 17.12 -1.91 22.35
C ARG A 55 17.45 -3.32 21.87
N VAL A 56 16.83 -3.78 20.78
CA VAL A 56 17.15 -5.08 20.17
C VAL A 56 18.60 -5.08 19.70
N LEU A 57 19.04 -4.02 19.02
CA LEU A 57 20.42 -3.86 18.57
C LEU A 57 21.43 -3.88 19.72
N ALA A 58 21.13 -3.21 20.83
CA ALA A 58 21.99 -3.22 22.00
C ALA A 58 22.04 -4.59 22.71
N ALA A 59 20.93 -5.35 22.66
CA ALA A 59 20.82 -6.65 23.31
C ALA A 59 21.50 -7.78 22.51
N GLU A 60 21.49 -7.70 21.18
CA GLU A 60 22.06 -8.72 20.30
C GLU A 60 22.91 -8.07 19.19
N PRO A 61 24.15 -7.65 19.48
CA PRO A 61 25.02 -7.07 18.46
C PRO A 61 25.45 -8.09 17.39
N GLY A 62 25.32 -9.40 17.65
CA GLY A 62 25.70 -10.49 16.76
C GLY A 62 24.65 -10.85 15.70
N MET A 63 23.65 -10.00 15.45
CA MET A 63 22.68 -10.19 14.37
C MET A 63 23.38 -10.36 13.00
N PRO A 64 23.03 -11.38 12.19
CA PRO A 64 23.62 -11.59 10.86
C PRO A 64 23.33 -10.44 9.89
N TRP A 65 22.21 -9.75 10.10
CA TRP A 65 21.79 -8.58 9.32
C TRP A 65 20.95 -7.64 10.18
N ARG A 66 20.90 -6.36 9.80
CA ARG A 66 20.18 -5.29 10.51
C ARG A 66 19.41 -4.46 9.51
N THR A 67 18.33 -3.84 9.93
CA THR A 67 17.52 -2.98 9.05
C THR A 67 17.97 -1.53 9.22
N ARG A 68 18.40 -0.87 8.15
CA ARG A 68 18.68 0.58 8.17
C ARG A 68 17.40 1.39 8.08
N TRP A 69 16.52 0.99 7.18
CA TRP A 69 15.18 1.55 7.01
C TRP A 69 14.30 0.54 6.28
N ALA A 70 12.99 0.64 6.48
CA ALA A 70 12.01 -0.23 5.81
C ALA A 70 10.73 0.56 5.50
N TRP A 71 10.38 0.57 4.21
CA TRP A 71 9.08 0.97 3.67
C TRP A 71 8.31 -0.32 3.37
N TRP A 72 7.92 -1.03 4.44
CA TRP A 72 7.38 -2.39 4.38
C TRP A 72 6.02 -2.44 5.05
N ARG A 73 5.03 -3.03 4.38
CA ARG A 73 3.65 -3.15 4.90
C ARG A 73 3.63 -4.04 6.15
N PRO A 74 3.26 -3.52 7.34
CA PRO A 74 3.05 -4.38 8.50
C PRO A 74 1.78 -5.22 8.32
N ALA A 75 1.80 -6.44 8.83
CA ALA A 75 0.64 -7.33 8.81
C ALA A 75 -0.53 -6.71 9.59
N GLY A 76 -1.71 -6.74 8.99
CA GLY A 76 -2.96 -6.16 9.51
C GLY A 76 -3.09 -4.63 9.37
N TRP A 77 -2.12 -3.93 8.76
CA TRP A 77 -2.19 -2.47 8.58
C TRP A 77 -2.67 -2.08 7.17
N PHE A 78 -2.64 -3.03 6.23
CA PHE A 78 -3.12 -2.98 4.84
C PHE A 78 -2.41 -1.97 3.92
N VAL A 79 -2.02 -0.78 4.41
CA VAL A 79 -1.32 0.23 3.59
C VAL A 79 0.10 -0.23 3.21
N ALA A 80 0.34 -0.40 1.91
CA ALA A 80 1.68 -0.51 1.31
C ALA A 80 2.11 0.81 0.66
N GLN A 81 3.22 1.37 1.12
CA GLN A 81 3.89 2.51 0.51
C GLN A 81 5.40 2.22 0.43
N PRO A 82 6.02 2.24 -0.76
CA PRO A 82 5.38 2.27 -2.09
C PRO A 82 4.51 1.02 -2.33
N SER A 83 3.59 1.08 -3.31
CA SER A 83 2.77 -0.07 -3.67
C SER A 83 3.47 -0.87 -4.77
N LEU A 84 4.04 -2.02 -4.44
CA LEU A 84 4.80 -2.86 -5.36
C LEU A 84 3.95 -4.03 -5.88
N ASN A 85 2.82 -3.70 -6.49
CA ASN A 85 1.87 -4.70 -6.97
C ASN A 85 1.95 -4.84 -8.49
N GLY A 86 2.02 -6.09 -8.97
CA GLY A 86 1.97 -6.44 -10.39
C GLY A 86 3.02 -5.72 -11.24
N ASP A 87 2.71 -5.56 -12.52
CA ASP A 87 3.57 -4.87 -13.50
C ASP A 87 3.47 -3.32 -13.43
N TYR A 88 2.83 -2.78 -12.39
CA TYR A 88 2.52 -1.35 -12.28
C TYR A 88 3.58 -0.53 -11.56
N PHE A 89 4.73 -1.12 -11.25
CA PHE A 89 5.82 -0.43 -10.59
C PHE A 89 7.16 -0.60 -11.31
N GLU A 90 8.05 0.37 -11.08
CA GLU A 90 9.43 0.29 -11.51
C GLU A 90 10.34 0.84 -10.41
N VAL A 91 11.38 0.08 -10.06
CA VAL A 91 12.41 0.51 -9.12
C VAL A 91 13.69 0.83 -9.88
N ARG A 92 14.15 2.07 -9.77
CA ARG A 92 15.42 2.54 -10.33
C ARG A 92 16.33 3.07 -9.24
N CYS A 93 17.62 2.98 -9.47
CA CYS A 93 18.62 3.36 -8.48
C CYS A 93 19.64 4.34 -9.07
N ARG A 94 20.09 5.30 -8.26
CA ARG A 94 21.22 6.19 -8.56
C ARG A 94 22.22 6.15 -7.40
N ARG A 95 23.51 5.92 -7.67
CA ARG A 95 24.54 5.69 -6.63
C ARG A 95 25.47 6.87 -6.31
N GLN A 96 25.12 8.10 -6.69
CA GLN A 96 25.95 9.27 -6.38
C GLN A 96 25.65 9.81 -4.97
N GLY A 97 26.69 9.99 -4.13
CA GLY A 97 26.52 10.46 -2.74
C GLY A 97 25.81 9.42 -1.88
N ALA A 98 24.80 9.83 -1.09
CA ALA A 98 23.95 8.92 -0.31
C ALA A 98 23.13 7.94 -1.18
N GLY A 99 23.07 8.20 -2.49
CA GLY A 99 22.28 7.45 -3.46
C GLY A 99 20.77 7.68 -3.31
N LEU A 100 20.03 7.34 -4.37
CA LEU A 100 18.59 7.51 -4.44
C LEU A 100 17.93 6.24 -4.95
N VAL A 101 16.87 5.82 -4.29
CA VAL A 101 15.94 4.80 -4.78
C VAL A 101 14.72 5.53 -5.33
N GLU A 102 14.47 5.37 -6.61
CA GLU A 102 13.32 5.92 -7.31
C GLU A 102 12.31 4.80 -7.55
N VAL A 103 11.09 4.98 -7.06
CA VAL A 103 10.00 4.04 -7.25
C VAL A 103 8.89 4.75 -7.98
N VAL A 104 8.51 4.26 -9.14
CA VAL A 104 7.31 4.72 -9.85
C VAL A 104 6.22 3.72 -9.53
N ASP A 105 5.12 4.18 -8.91
CA ASP A 105 3.89 3.40 -8.75
C ASP A 105 2.69 4.19 -9.30
N HIS A 106 1.46 3.70 -9.10
CA HIS A 106 0.22 4.37 -9.52
C HIS A 106 0.04 5.79 -8.94
N ARG A 107 0.74 6.13 -7.84
CA ARG A 107 0.71 7.45 -7.19
C ARG A 107 1.73 8.41 -7.80
N GLY A 108 2.61 7.92 -8.66
CA GLY A 108 3.67 8.67 -9.32
C GLY A 108 5.07 8.32 -8.79
N LEU A 109 6.02 9.22 -9.05
CA LEU A 109 7.41 9.03 -8.64
C LEU A 109 7.61 9.31 -7.15
N ILE A 110 8.07 8.30 -6.42
CA ILE A 110 8.55 8.38 -5.05
C ILE A 110 10.07 8.32 -5.08
N ARG A 111 10.74 9.23 -4.36
CA ARG A 111 12.20 9.21 -4.18
C ARG A 111 12.53 8.97 -2.72
N LEU A 112 13.38 7.99 -2.46
CA LEU A 112 13.91 7.68 -1.14
C LEU A 112 15.41 7.91 -1.14
N ASP A 113 15.89 8.58 -0.10
CA ASP A 113 17.31 8.66 0.21
C ASP A 113 17.85 7.25 0.54
N GLY A 114 18.90 6.82 -0.15
CA GLY A 114 19.40 5.44 -0.04
C GLY A 114 19.94 5.09 1.34
N GLU A 115 20.46 6.08 2.08
CA GLU A 115 21.01 5.87 3.42
C GLU A 115 19.94 5.85 4.51
N SER A 116 18.98 6.79 4.46
CA SER A 116 18.01 7.01 5.53
C SER A 116 16.59 6.53 5.22
N GLY A 117 16.30 6.20 3.96
CA GLY A 117 14.97 5.86 3.49
C GLY A 117 13.98 7.02 3.55
N ARG A 118 14.42 8.26 3.82
CA ARG A 118 13.51 9.41 3.90
C ARG A 118 13.04 9.83 2.51
N ARG A 119 11.77 10.23 2.40
CA ARG A 119 11.24 10.82 1.17
C ARG A 119 12.03 12.08 0.80
N VAL A 120 12.52 12.12 -0.42
CA VAL A 120 13.18 13.28 -1.03
C VAL A 120 12.17 13.97 -1.96
N PRO A 121 11.99 15.30 -1.87
CA PRO A 121 11.09 16.00 -2.78
C PRO A 121 11.46 15.79 -4.25
N VAL A 122 10.45 15.53 -5.08
CA VAL A 122 10.61 15.51 -6.54
C VAL A 122 10.66 16.96 -7.04
N PRO A 123 11.74 17.39 -7.73
CA PRO A 123 11.80 18.72 -8.34
C PRO A 123 10.66 18.90 -9.35
N PRO A 124 10.15 20.12 -9.54
CA PRO A 124 9.14 20.39 -10.57
C PRO A 124 9.64 20.00 -11.97
N LEU A 125 8.75 19.48 -12.80
CA LEU A 125 9.00 19.20 -14.22
C LEU A 125 9.68 20.43 -14.89
N GLY A 126 10.80 20.19 -15.57
CA GLY A 126 11.57 21.22 -16.29
C GLY A 126 12.71 21.88 -15.50
N ARG A 127 12.92 21.51 -14.23
CA ARG A 127 14.11 21.85 -13.43
C ARG A 127 14.96 20.61 -13.12
N GLU A 128 15.08 19.69 -14.06
CA GLU A 128 16.15 18.69 -14.00
C GLU A 128 17.49 19.42 -14.17
N GLY A 129 18.02 19.92 -13.05
CA GLY A 129 19.39 20.37 -12.96
C GLY A 129 20.27 19.19 -13.32
N GLY A 130 20.89 19.26 -14.50
CA GLY A 130 21.73 18.21 -15.03
C GLY A 130 22.85 17.82 -14.04
N THR A 131 22.81 16.57 -13.62
CA THR A 131 23.98 15.82 -13.15
C THR A 131 23.91 14.42 -13.75
N GLY A 132 24.32 14.33 -15.02
CA GLY A 132 25.22 13.31 -15.61
C GLY A 132 24.91 11.81 -15.58
N GLU A 133 24.16 11.25 -14.62
CA GLU A 133 23.93 9.80 -14.53
C GLU A 133 22.44 9.46 -14.49
N SER A 134 22.03 8.71 -15.51
CA SER A 134 20.71 8.11 -15.58
C SER A 134 20.52 7.17 -14.40
N ALA A 135 19.35 7.20 -13.77
CA ALA A 135 18.98 6.11 -12.88
C ALA A 135 18.95 4.81 -13.71
N VAL A 136 19.44 3.72 -13.12
CA VAL A 136 19.48 2.41 -13.77
C VAL A 136 18.39 1.51 -13.17
N PRO A 137 17.78 0.62 -13.97
CA PRO A 137 16.91 -0.45 -13.45
C PRO A 137 17.60 -1.27 -12.35
N LEU A 138 16.81 -1.80 -11.42
CA LEU A 138 17.30 -2.60 -10.30
C LEU A 138 18.10 -3.83 -10.78
N GLU A 139 17.68 -4.44 -11.88
CA GLU A 139 18.26 -5.66 -12.47
C GLU A 139 19.67 -5.43 -13.04
N GLU A 140 20.01 -4.18 -13.36
CA GLU A 140 21.36 -3.79 -13.77
C GLU A 140 22.31 -3.67 -12.57
N LEU A 141 21.77 -3.63 -11.35
CA LEU A 141 22.59 -3.72 -10.15
C LEU A 141 23.03 -5.17 -9.95
N GLY A 142 24.32 -5.36 -9.66
CA GLY A 142 24.86 -6.68 -9.38
C GLY A 142 24.15 -7.37 -8.21
N PRO A 143 23.95 -8.70 -8.28
CA PRO A 143 23.27 -9.44 -7.23
C PRO A 143 23.99 -9.26 -5.90
N ALA A 144 23.23 -9.11 -4.83
CA ALA A 144 23.77 -9.25 -3.49
C ALA A 144 24.25 -10.68 -3.29
N GLU A 145 25.30 -10.87 -2.50
CA GLU A 145 25.72 -12.20 -2.07
C GLU A 145 24.88 -12.70 -0.88
N LEU A 146 23.74 -12.08 -0.59
CA LEU A 146 22.88 -12.40 0.56
C LEU A 146 22.40 -13.85 0.54
N TYR A 147 22.11 -14.38 -0.66
CA TYR A 147 21.70 -15.76 -0.90
C TYR A 147 22.79 -16.80 -0.55
N ARG A 148 24.03 -16.39 -0.24
CA ARG A 148 25.10 -17.33 0.14
C ARG A 148 25.00 -17.77 1.59
N TRP A 149 24.29 -17.03 2.43
CA TRP A 149 24.14 -17.36 3.83
C TRP A 149 22.84 -18.14 4.05
N ASP A 150 22.90 -19.09 4.97
CA ASP A 150 21.77 -19.86 5.46
C ASP A 150 20.90 -18.96 6.34
N LEU A 151 19.98 -18.25 5.69
CA LEU A 151 19.07 -17.29 6.30
C LEU A 151 17.64 -17.71 6.01
N THR A 152 16.77 -17.61 7.00
CA THR A 152 15.34 -17.79 6.80
C THR A 152 14.71 -16.45 6.44
N ALA A 153 14.20 -16.31 5.21
CA ALA A 153 13.61 -15.07 4.70
C ALA A 153 12.67 -15.28 3.50
N PRO A 154 11.80 -14.31 3.17
CA PRO A 154 11.01 -14.32 1.94
C PRO A 154 11.87 -14.53 0.68
N GLU A 155 11.29 -15.18 -0.33
CA GLU A 155 11.98 -15.53 -1.58
C GLU A 155 12.61 -14.32 -2.28
N SER A 156 11.95 -13.17 -2.21
CA SER A 156 12.44 -11.89 -2.76
C SER A 156 13.82 -11.48 -2.26
N TRP A 157 14.25 -11.94 -1.08
CA TRP A 157 15.58 -11.64 -0.54
C TRP A 157 16.71 -12.31 -1.33
N GLN A 158 16.42 -13.36 -2.10
CA GLN A 158 17.39 -13.96 -3.03
C GLN A 158 17.76 -13.00 -4.16
N ALA A 159 16.82 -12.14 -4.55
CA ALA A 159 17.00 -11.12 -5.59
C ALA A 159 17.49 -9.77 -5.04
N ALA A 160 17.91 -9.71 -3.76
CA ALA A 160 18.49 -8.51 -3.19
C ALA A 160 19.69 -8.02 -4.02
N VAL A 161 19.91 -6.72 -4.06
CA VAL A 161 21.02 -6.11 -4.80
C VAL A 161 22.00 -5.42 -3.87
N ALA A 162 23.30 -5.52 -4.16
CA ALA A 162 24.33 -4.90 -3.33
C ALA A 162 24.31 -3.38 -3.53
N TRP A 163 24.00 -2.61 -2.48
CA TRP A 163 23.92 -1.14 -2.53
C TRP A 163 25.28 -0.47 -2.34
N SER A 164 25.94 -0.78 -1.23
CA SER A 164 27.26 -0.24 -0.86
C SER A 164 28.01 -1.24 0.03
N ALA A 165 29.33 -1.10 0.11
CA ALA A 165 30.14 -1.85 1.06
C ALA A 165 31.23 -0.94 1.63
N GLU A 166 31.26 -0.81 2.95
CA GLU A 166 32.19 0.05 3.69
C GLU A 166 32.72 -0.71 4.90
N GLU A 167 34.05 -0.76 5.05
CA GLU A 167 34.72 -1.23 6.28
C GLU A 167 34.15 -2.53 6.90
N GLY A 168 33.92 -3.56 6.06
CA GLY A 168 33.43 -4.86 6.52
C GLY A 168 31.92 -4.94 6.71
N ARG A 169 31.17 -3.86 6.42
CA ARG A 169 29.72 -3.86 6.33
C ARG A 169 29.26 -3.73 4.89
N ALA A 170 28.20 -4.43 4.54
CA ALA A 170 27.57 -4.35 3.22
C ALA A 170 26.10 -4.02 3.37
N CYS A 171 25.61 -3.07 2.56
CA CYS A 171 24.22 -2.70 2.47
C CYS A 171 23.57 -3.39 1.27
N HIS A 172 22.37 -3.94 1.45
CA HIS A 172 21.60 -4.67 0.45
C HIS A 172 20.21 -4.06 0.35
N LEU A 173 19.80 -3.73 -0.87
CA LEU A 173 18.44 -3.28 -1.15
C LEU A 173 17.57 -4.48 -1.48
N VAL A 174 16.49 -4.65 -0.73
CA VAL A 174 15.48 -5.69 -0.91
C VAL A 174 14.20 -5.05 -1.42
N VAL A 175 13.63 -5.66 -2.46
CA VAL A 175 12.36 -5.27 -3.07
C VAL A 175 11.46 -6.50 -3.07
N ASP A 176 10.26 -6.35 -2.50
CA ASP A 176 9.28 -7.40 -2.31
C ASP A 176 7.89 -6.82 -2.56
N PRO A 177 6.87 -7.62 -2.92
CA PRO A 177 5.51 -7.10 -3.03
C PRO A 177 5.05 -6.34 -1.78
N HIS A 178 5.46 -6.73 -0.57
CA HIS A 178 5.11 -6.05 0.67
C HIS A 178 5.87 -4.72 0.89
N GLY A 179 6.93 -4.45 0.14
CA GLY A 179 7.64 -3.17 0.20
C GLY A 179 9.15 -3.23 -0.07
N ILE A 180 9.86 -2.20 0.38
CA ILE A 180 11.30 -2.00 0.14
C ILE A 180 12.02 -1.83 1.46
N ALA A 181 13.17 -2.48 1.60
CA ALA A 181 14.03 -2.32 2.78
C ALA A 181 15.51 -2.25 2.42
N MET A 182 16.26 -1.52 3.24
CA MET A 182 17.73 -1.53 3.22
C MET A 182 18.25 -2.33 4.40
N LEU A 183 18.96 -3.40 4.11
CA LEU A 183 19.57 -4.28 5.09
C LEU A 183 21.08 -4.03 5.14
N GLU A 184 21.67 -4.14 6.32
CA GLU A 184 23.11 -4.06 6.55
C GLU A 184 23.60 -5.39 7.13
N THR A 185 24.62 -5.97 6.53
CA THR A 185 25.30 -7.17 7.03
C THR A 185 26.69 -6.83 7.56
N ASP A 186 27.15 -7.55 8.58
CA ASP A 186 28.50 -7.42 9.13
C ASP A 186 29.35 -8.66 8.79
N ALA A 187 30.45 -8.46 8.06
CA ALA A 187 31.31 -9.54 7.59
C ALA A 187 31.99 -10.31 8.73
N GLU A 188 32.20 -9.70 9.91
CA GLU A 188 32.77 -10.41 11.05
C GLU A 188 31.76 -11.39 11.66
N VAL A 189 30.50 -10.97 11.76
CA VAL A 189 29.40 -11.83 12.20
C VAL A 189 29.18 -12.97 11.21
N LEU A 190 29.09 -12.63 9.93
CA LEU A 190 28.79 -13.60 8.87
C LEU A 190 29.94 -14.58 8.58
N ARG A 191 31.17 -14.29 9.03
CA ARG A 191 32.33 -15.18 8.86
C ARG A 191 32.06 -16.59 9.40
N ASN A 192 31.29 -16.68 10.48
CA ASN A 192 30.97 -17.94 11.15
C ASN A 192 29.54 -18.41 10.88
N TRP A 193 28.81 -17.72 9.99
CA TRP A 193 27.43 -18.08 9.65
C TRP A 193 27.41 -19.24 8.64
N PRO A 194 26.46 -20.18 8.73
CA PRO A 194 26.36 -21.27 7.75
C PRO A 194 26.11 -20.72 6.33
N GLN A 195 26.66 -21.40 5.32
CA GLN A 195 26.62 -20.97 3.91
C GLN A 195 26.09 -22.05 2.95
N SER A 196 25.67 -23.21 3.47
CA SER A 196 25.51 -24.42 2.66
C SER A 196 24.12 -24.59 2.02
N ALA A 197 23.11 -23.83 2.44
CA ALA A 197 21.73 -24.02 2.01
C ALA A 197 21.13 -22.83 1.23
N GLY A 198 21.71 -21.63 1.35
CA GLY A 198 21.13 -20.40 0.83
C GLY A 198 19.90 -19.94 1.63
N ILE A 199 19.05 -19.10 1.03
CA ILE A 199 17.87 -18.59 1.75
C ILE A 199 16.78 -19.67 1.85
N ASP A 200 16.40 -20.02 3.06
CA ASP A 200 15.23 -20.85 3.36
C ASP A 200 13.96 -20.00 3.35
N THR A 201 13.12 -20.26 2.35
CA THR A 201 11.85 -19.53 2.16
C THR A 201 10.65 -20.26 2.76
N SER A 202 10.83 -21.51 3.21
CA SER A 202 9.74 -22.45 3.50
C SER A 202 8.76 -21.99 4.58
N SER A 203 9.22 -21.18 5.52
CA SER A 203 8.37 -20.61 6.57
C SER A 203 7.61 -19.37 6.11
N SER A 204 8.17 -18.62 5.16
CA SER A 204 7.61 -17.36 4.64
C SER A 204 6.72 -17.53 3.40
N THR A 205 6.70 -18.72 2.77
CA THR A 205 5.84 -18.98 1.61
C THR A 205 4.37 -19.08 1.99
N SER A 206 3.50 -18.72 1.03
CA SER A 206 2.04 -18.68 1.17
C SER A 206 1.44 -19.99 1.69
N PHE A 207 0.23 -19.87 2.24
CA PHE A 207 -0.51 -20.94 2.91
C PHE A 207 -0.76 -22.17 2.00
N GLU A 208 -0.77 -22.01 0.67
CA GLU A 208 -0.85 -23.11 -0.30
C GLU A 208 0.30 -24.14 -0.18
N PHE A 209 1.47 -23.72 0.32
CA PHE A 209 2.64 -24.58 0.51
C PHE A 209 3.01 -24.79 1.98
N SER A 210 2.48 -23.99 2.89
CA SER A 210 2.70 -24.14 4.33
C SER A 210 1.71 -25.14 4.94
N GLN A 211 2.20 -26.32 5.32
CA GLN A 211 1.37 -27.36 5.98
C GLN A 211 0.99 -27.01 7.43
N SER A 212 1.29 -25.81 7.92
CA SER A 212 1.04 -25.43 9.30
C SER A 212 0.40 -24.03 9.39
N PRO A 213 -0.78 -23.90 10.01
CA PRO A 213 -1.34 -22.58 10.28
C PRO A 213 -0.37 -21.78 11.16
N PRO A 214 -0.33 -20.44 11.03
CA PRO A 214 0.59 -19.62 11.80
C PRO A 214 0.42 -19.87 13.30
N LEU A 215 1.54 -20.19 13.95
CA LEU A 215 1.63 -20.51 15.37
C LEU A 215 1.55 -19.23 16.22
N GLY A 216 0.41 -18.54 16.24
CA GLY A 216 0.29 -17.34 17.08
C GLY A 216 -1.00 -16.54 16.93
N ALA A 217 -1.16 -15.56 17.82
CA ALA A 217 -2.19 -14.53 17.67
C ALA A 217 -1.79 -13.57 16.55
N ALA A 218 -2.73 -13.18 15.67
CA ALA A 218 -2.44 -12.21 14.64
C ALA A 218 -2.07 -10.83 15.25
N PRO A 219 -1.19 -10.04 14.58
CA PRO A 219 -0.99 -8.64 14.92
C PRO A 219 -2.30 -7.86 14.93
N ARG A 220 -2.33 -6.74 15.66
CA ARG A 220 -3.55 -5.93 15.73
C ARG A 220 -3.80 -5.28 14.37
N ARG A 221 -5.03 -5.43 13.87
CA ARG A 221 -5.48 -4.68 12.71
C ARG A 221 -5.46 -3.17 12.99
N LYS A 222 -4.79 -2.40 12.14
CA LYS A 222 -4.77 -0.94 12.20
C LYS A 222 -5.29 -0.39 10.89
N ARG A 223 -6.36 0.38 10.97
CA ARG A 223 -6.91 1.11 9.82
C ARG A 223 -7.14 2.57 10.21
N PRO A 224 -6.96 3.51 9.27
CA PRO A 224 -7.37 4.89 9.50
C PRO A 224 -8.86 4.95 9.84
N VAL A 225 -9.20 5.66 10.91
CA VAL A 225 -10.59 5.92 11.29
C VAL A 225 -10.91 7.40 11.13
N GLY A 226 -12.16 7.70 10.81
CA GLY A 226 -12.62 9.09 10.61
C GLY A 226 -12.62 9.54 9.15
N PRO A 227 -12.98 10.82 8.93
CA PRO A 227 -13.16 11.40 7.59
C PRO A 227 -11.83 11.52 6.83
N LEU A 228 -11.91 11.70 5.51
CA LEU A 228 -10.71 11.99 4.72
C LEU A 228 -10.12 13.35 5.08
N THR A 229 -8.79 13.40 5.04
CA THR A 229 -8.02 14.64 5.16
C THR A 229 -7.23 14.86 3.87
N ALA A 230 -6.84 16.11 3.60
CA ALA A 230 -5.97 16.44 2.48
C ALA A 230 -4.68 15.59 2.47
N ALA A 231 -4.06 15.41 3.63
CA ALA A 231 -2.85 14.60 3.76
C ALA A 231 -3.09 13.12 3.43
N ARG A 232 -4.18 12.52 3.94
CA ARG A 232 -4.51 11.12 3.67
C ARG A 232 -4.75 10.87 2.18
N ILE A 233 -5.43 11.80 1.51
CA ILE A 233 -5.71 11.65 0.09
C ILE A 233 -4.48 11.89 -0.79
N ASP A 234 -3.62 12.84 -0.38
CA ASP A 234 -2.33 13.07 -1.03
C ASP A 234 -1.40 11.86 -0.86
N ASP A 235 -1.41 11.21 0.29
CA ASP A 235 -0.66 9.98 0.54
C ASP A 235 -1.22 8.78 -0.24
N ALA A 236 -2.53 8.70 -0.42
CA ALA A 236 -3.19 7.60 -1.12
C ALA A 236 -3.01 7.67 -2.65
N PHE A 237 -3.15 8.85 -3.24
CA PHE A 237 -3.16 9.03 -4.71
C PHE A 237 -1.94 9.78 -5.25
N GLY A 238 -1.15 10.41 -4.38
CA GLY A 238 -0.09 11.34 -4.75
C GLY A 238 -0.65 12.76 -4.91
N ALA A 239 -0.04 13.75 -4.25
CA ALA A 239 -0.52 15.14 -4.24
C ALA A 239 -0.68 15.77 -5.65
N GLY A 240 0.11 15.31 -6.63
CA GLY A 240 0.00 15.74 -8.03
C GLY A 240 -1.18 15.14 -8.79
N ASN A 241 -1.81 14.10 -8.24
CA ASN A 241 -2.95 13.38 -8.82
C ASN A 241 -4.23 13.59 -8.02
N VAL A 242 -4.30 14.61 -7.16
CA VAL A 242 -5.52 14.98 -6.44
C VAL A 242 -6.08 16.27 -7.01
N LEU A 243 -7.31 16.21 -7.52
CA LEU A 243 -8.06 17.38 -7.97
C LEU A 243 -8.65 18.10 -6.76
N ARG A 244 -8.23 19.36 -6.56
CA ARG A 244 -8.86 20.29 -5.63
C ARG A 244 -9.37 21.51 -6.40
N VAL A 245 -10.62 21.87 -6.15
CA VAL A 245 -11.32 22.91 -6.90
C VAL A 245 -11.44 24.16 -6.02
N PRO A 246 -10.86 25.30 -6.42
CA PRO A 246 -11.01 26.53 -5.65
C PRO A 246 -12.48 26.96 -5.63
N ASP A 247 -12.91 27.62 -4.56
CA ASP A 247 -14.32 27.98 -4.35
C ASP A 247 -14.90 28.82 -5.51
N SER A 248 -14.07 29.67 -6.13
CA SER A 248 -14.43 30.48 -7.30
C SER A 248 -14.65 29.69 -8.59
N ALA A 249 -14.20 28.42 -8.64
CA ALA A 249 -14.37 27.53 -9.78
C ALA A 249 -15.40 26.42 -9.51
N LEU A 250 -15.95 26.34 -8.30
CA LEU A 250 -17.04 25.41 -8.01
C LEU A 250 -18.33 25.89 -8.70
N PRO A 251 -19.11 24.97 -9.31
CA PRO A 251 -20.37 25.35 -9.96
C PRO A 251 -21.34 25.99 -8.97
N GLU A 252 -22.06 27.03 -9.40
CA GLU A 252 -23.10 27.66 -8.59
C GLU A 252 -24.22 26.68 -8.21
N ALA A 253 -24.52 25.73 -9.10
CA ALA A 253 -25.51 24.68 -8.87
C ALA A 253 -25.10 23.68 -7.76
N LEU A 254 -23.82 23.64 -7.35
CA LEU A 254 -23.37 22.82 -6.23
C LEU A 254 -23.61 23.59 -4.93
N GLU A 255 -24.82 23.49 -4.41
CA GLU A 255 -25.28 24.15 -3.18
C GLU A 255 -24.88 23.39 -1.91
N HIS A 256 -24.66 22.07 -2.00
CA HIS A 256 -24.38 21.20 -0.87
C HIS A 256 -23.05 21.57 -0.18
N PRO A 257 -23.08 22.08 1.08
CA PRO A 257 -21.89 22.63 1.73
C PRO A 257 -20.74 21.63 1.89
N GLU A 258 -21.03 20.38 2.26
CA GLU A 258 -19.99 19.38 2.47
C GLU A 258 -19.37 18.91 1.15
N SER A 259 -20.13 18.83 0.05
CA SER A 259 -19.55 18.50 -1.27
C SER A 259 -18.62 19.61 -1.77
N ARG A 260 -19.01 20.88 -1.57
CA ARG A 260 -18.15 22.03 -1.87
C ARG A 260 -16.86 21.99 -1.04
N ARG A 261 -17.00 21.75 0.25
CA ARG A 261 -15.88 21.64 1.19
C ARG A 261 -14.95 20.48 0.82
N HIS A 262 -15.51 19.32 0.48
CA HIS A 262 -14.75 18.14 0.07
C HIS A 262 -13.92 18.44 -1.15
N LEU A 263 -14.51 18.96 -2.24
CA LEU A 263 -13.79 19.30 -3.47
C LEU A 263 -12.71 20.38 -3.26
N ARG A 264 -12.92 21.33 -2.35
CA ARG A 264 -11.97 22.42 -2.09
C ARG A 264 -10.83 22.01 -1.17
N ASP A 265 -11.16 21.40 -0.03
CA ASP A 265 -10.22 21.21 1.08
C ASP A 265 -9.59 19.81 1.05
N VAL A 266 -10.36 18.78 0.68
CA VAL A 266 -9.90 17.37 0.64
C VAL A 266 -9.43 17.02 -0.76
N GLY A 267 -10.32 17.13 -1.74
CA GLY A 267 -10.13 16.77 -3.14
C GLY A 267 -10.67 15.38 -3.48
N ILE A 268 -10.58 15.03 -4.77
CA ILE A 268 -10.87 13.70 -5.32
C ILE A 268 -9.70 13.27 -6.22
N PRO A 269 -9.46 11.96 -6.45
CA PRO A 269 -8.39 11.55 -7.35
C PRO A 269 -8.64 12.11 -8.77
N ALA A 270 -7.65 12.77 -9.35
CA ALA A 270 -7.71 13.22 -10.74
C ALA A 270 -7.80 12.02 -11.68
N ARG A 271 -7.08 10.94 -11.35
CA ARG A 271 -7.15 9.62 -12.00
C ARG A 271 -7.08 8.54 -10.94
N TRP A 272 -7.78 7.45 -11.17
CA TRP A 272 -7.75 6.24 -10.35
C TRP A 272 -7.92 5.05 -11.28
N ALA A 273 -7.36 3.91 -10.92
CA ALA A 273 -7.50 2.68 -11.69
C ALA A 273 -7.35 1.45 -10.80
N CYS A 274 -8.16 0.42 -11.06
CA CYS A 274 -8.07 -0.91 -10.47
C CYS A 274 -8.29 -1.93 -11.60
N HIS A 275 -7.20 -2.57 -12.06
CA HIS A 275 -7.17 -3.40 -13.27
C HIS A 275 -7.87 -2.74 -14.46
N GLY A 276 -8.92 -3.37 -15.00
CA GLY A 276 -9.65 -2.94 -16.19
C GLY A 276 -10.60 -1.75 -15.96
N VAL A 277 -10.62 -1.18 -14.74
CA VAL A 277 -11.50 -0.06 -14.40
C VAL A 277 -10.66 1.17 -14.09
N GLY A 278 -10.83 2.22 -14.89
CA GLY A 278 -10.30 3.55 -14.69
C GLY A 278 -11.42 4.53 -14.30
N PHE A 279 -11.06 5.48 -13.44
CA PHE A 279 -11.83 6.67 -13.13
C PHE A 279 -10.99 7.90 -13.48
N THR A 280 -11.61 8.90 -14.10
CA THR A 280 -10.99 10.20 -14.39
C THR A 280 -11.94 11.31 -13.96
N SER A 281 -11.44 12.21 -13.11
CA SER A 281 -12.17 13.42 -12.74
C SER A 281 -12.14 14.44 -13.87
N TYR A 282 -13.22 15.18 -14.02
CA TYR A 282 -13.29 16.32 -14.93
C TYR A 282 -12.46 17.49 -14.42
N ALA A 283 -11.94 18.30 -15.35
CA ALA A 283 -11.28 19.55 -14.98
C ALA A 283 -12.29 20.51 -14.31
N PRO A 284 -11.85 21.47 -13.47
CA PRO A 284 -12.75 22.43 -12.81
C PRO A 284 -13.75 23.11 -13.76
N GLU A 285 -13.31 23.49 -14.95
CA GLU A 285 -14.11 24.14 -16.01
C GLU A 285 -15.15 23.22 -16.69
N GLU A 286 -15.04 21.91 -16.48
CA GLU A 286 -15.91 20.86 -17.01
C GLU A 286 -16.95 20.39 -15.98
N LEU A 287 -16.82 20.78 -14.71
CA LEU A 287 -17.83 20.55 -13.68
C LEU A 287 -19.09 21.36 -14.02
N ARG A 288 -20.06 20.70 -14.67
CA ARG A 288 -21.26 21.38 -15.19
C ARG A 288 -22.51 20.59 -14.86
N PRO A 289 -23.67 21.26 -14.72
CA PRO A 289 -24.95 20.58 -14.65
C PRO A 289 -25.11 19.62 -15.83
N ALA A 290 -25.76 18.48 -15.61
CA ALA A 290 -25.99 17.49 -16.65
C ALA A 290 -26.82 18.11 -17.79
N THR A 291 -26.24 18.20 -19.00
CA THR A 291 -26.89 18.82 -20.16
C THR A 291 -27.38 17.83 -21.22
N THR A 292 -27.09 16.53 -21.07
CA THR A 292 -27.01 15.59 -22.21
C THR A 292 -28.11 14.53 -22.31
N ALA A 293 -29.05 14.42 -21.36
CA ALA A 293 -30.15 13.45 -21.48
C ALA A 293 -31.46 13.96 -20.86
N ASP A 294 -32.58 13.80 -21.58
CA ASP A 294 -33.93 14.27 -21.20
C ASP A 294 -34.46 13.63 -19.89
N ASP A 295 -33.76 12.65 -19.32
CA ASP A 295 -34.16 11.88 -18.13
C ASP A 295 -33.26 12.07 -16.91
N LEU A 296 -32.23 12.93 -16.98
CA LEU A 296 -31.39 13.24 -15.81
C LEU A 296 -31.98 14.40 -15.00
N PRO A 297 -31.99 14.31 -13.65
CA PRO A 297 -32.34 15.44 -12.80
C PRO A 297 -31.44 16.65 -13.09
N GLN A 298 -32.05 17.83 -13.18
CA GLN A 298 -31.32 19.09 -13.45
C GLN A 298 -30.33 19.46 -12.34
N ASP A 299 -30.50 18.89 -11.15
CA ASP A 299 -29.67 19.16 -9.99
C ASP A 299 -28.38 18.31 -9.99
N LEU A 300 -28.13 17.46 -11.00
CA LEU A 300 -26.89 16.67 -11.09
C LEU A 300 -25.76 17.44 -11.77
N ILE A 301 -24.56 17.33 -11.21
CA ILE A 301 -23.34 17.95 -11.73
C ILE A 301 -22.35 16.84 -12.08
N GLY A 302 -21.93 16.78 -13.34
CA GLY A 302 -20.92 15.82 -13.79
C GLY A 302 -19.58 16.14 -13.15
N PHE A 303 -18.91 15.15 -12.57
CA PHE A 303 -17.58 15.33 -11.95
C PHE A 303 -16.52 14.36 -12.45
N GLY A 304 -16.89 13.35 -13.22
CA GLY A 304 -15.93 12.42 -13.81
C GLY A 304 -16.60 11.34 -14.62
N THR A 305 -15.78 10.39 -15.05
CA THR A 305 -16.20 9.22 -15.81
C THR A 305 -15.42 7.99 -15.35
N CYS A 306 -16.03 6.82 -15.47
CA CYS A 306 -15.36 5.54 -15.42
C CYS A 306 -15.79 4.65 -16.60
N ASP A 307 -15.16 3.49 -16.77
CA ASP A 307 -15.49 2.55 -17.85
C ASP A 307 -16.98 2.13 -17.85
N TYR A 308 -17.62 2.18 -16.68
CA TYR A 308 -19.03 1.83 -16.52
C TYR A 308 -19.99 3.02 -16.58
N GLY A 309 -19.54 4.26 -16.85
CA GLY A 309 -20.47 5.37 -17.02
C GLY A 309 -19.94 6.76 -16.67
N ASP A 310 -20.86 7.72 -16.69
CA ASP A 310 -20.60 9.10 -16.26
C ASP A 310 -21.01 9.27 -14.80
N LEU A 311 -20.20 10.00 -14.02
CA LEU A 311 -20.37 10.19 -12.59
C LEU A 311 -20.88 11.59 -12.28
N TYR A 312 -21.84 11.64 -11.37
CA TYR A 312 -22.57 12.85 -11.01
C TYR A 312 -22.62 13.03 -9.50
N VAL A 313 -22.54 14.28 -9.05
CA VAL A 313 -22.86 14.66 -7.68
C VAL A 313 -24.16 15.47 -7.71
N HIS A 314 -25.07 15.17 -6.81
CA HIS A 314 -26.31 15.93 -6.68
C HIS A 314 -26.02 17.25 -5.97
N GLY A 315 -26.40 18.35 -6.62
CA GLY A 315 -26.05 19.71 -6.22
C GLY A 315 -26.55 20.09 -4.83
N ARG A 316 -27.69 19.56 -4.39
CA ARG A 316 -28.32 19.92 -3.10
C ARG A 316 -28.02 19.00 -1.92
N ASP A 317 -28.12 17.68 -2.11
CA ASP A 317 -27.93 16.69 -1.04
C ASP A 317 -26.55 16.03 -1.05
N GLY A 318 -25.75 16.27 -2.10
CA GLY A 318 -24.38 15.78 -2.21
C GLY A 318 -24.24 14.31 -2.63
N SER A 319 -25.34 13.60 -2.85
CA SER A 319 -25.32 12.18 -3.23
C SER A 319 -24.59 11.95 -4.56
N VAL A 320 -23.87 10.84 -4.64
CA VAL A 320 -23.06 10.47 -5.81
C VAL A 320 -23.80 9.43 -6.62
N HIS A 321 -23.93 9.67 -7.92
CA HIS A 321 -24.65 8.82 -8.86
C HIS A 321 -23.77 8.46 -10.05
N ILE A 322 -24.08 7.33 -10.68
CA ILE A 322 -23.51 6.93 -11.96
C ILE A 322 -24.62 6.66 -12.96
N ARG A 323 -24.50 7.23 -14.17
CA ARG A 323 -25.31 6.80 -15.31
C ARG A 323 -24.66 5.57 -15.92
N SER A 324 -25.13 4.41 -15.49
CA SER A 324 -24.47 3.14 -15.78
C SER A 324 -24.57 2.75 -17.25
N ARG A 325 -23.45 2.28 -17.79
CA ARG A 325 -23.27 1.61 -19.08
C ARG A 325 -22.86 0.15 -18.89
N LEU A 326 -22.82 -0.34 -17.64
CA LEU A 326 -22.55 -1.73 -17.33
C LEU A 326 -23.67 -2.60 -17.89
N GLU A 327 -23.32 -3.61 -18.68
CA GLU A 327 -24.28 -4.56 -19.25
C GLU A 327 -25.07 -5.27 -18.13
N GLY A 328 -26.36 -5.51 -18.38
CA GLY A 328 -27.26 -6.16 -17.42
C GLY A 328 -28.25 -5.20 -16.77
N PRO A 329 -28.67 -5.44 -15.52
CA PRO A 329 -29.84 -4.80 -14.92
C PRO A 329 -29.67 -3.29 -14.65
N THR A 330 -28.43 -2.80 -14.59
CA THR A 330 -28.14 -1.38 -14.39
C THR A 330 -27.94 -0.60 -15.69
N ASN A 331 -27.92 -1.26 -16.85
CA ASN A 331 -27.60 -0.58 -18.10
C ASN A 331 -28.61 0.55 -18.40
N GLY A 332 -28.08 1.77 -18.61
CA GLY A 332 -28.86 2.95 -18.89
C GLY A 332 -29.63 3.50 -17.68
N THR A 333 -29.42 3.01 -16.47
CA THR A 333 -30.07 3.53 -15.27
C THR A 333 -29.16 4.51 -14.53
N LEU A 334 -29.78 5.44 -13.80
CA LEU A 334 -29.08 6.29 -12.85
C LEU A 334 -29.05 5.58 -11.50
N VAL A 335 -27.86 5.16 -11.07
CA VAL A 335 -27.66 4.42 -9.82
C VAL A 335 -27.05 5.33 -8.77
N HIS A 336 -27.67 5.38 -7.58
CA HIS A 336 -27.13 6.03 -6.40
C HIS A 336 -25.95 5.21 -5.86
N LEU A 337 -24.73 5.68 -6.10
CA LEU A 337 -23.49 4.94 -5.89
C LEU A 337 -22.91 5.14 -4.48
N ALA A 338 -23.03 6.35 -3.94
CA ALA A 338 -22.57 6.67 -2.58
C ALA A 338 -23.38 7.83 -1.99
N PRO A 339 -23.54 7.90 -0.67
CA PRO A 339 -24.32 8.94 -0.01
C PRO A 339 -23.70 10.34 -0.16
N ASP A 340 -22.39 10.44 -0.33
CA ASP A 340 -21.67 11.69 -0.55
C ASP A 340 -20.28 11.45 -1.19
N LEU A 341 -19.56 12.55 -1.47
CA LEU A 341 -18.20 12.52 -2.01
C LEU A 341 -17.16 11.96 -1.03
N ASP A 342 -17.34 12.08 0.29
CA ASP A 342 -16.40 11.50 1.27
C ASP A 342 -16.44 9.97 1.18
N VAL A 343 -17.64 9.38 1.25
CA VAL A 343 -17.82 7.93 1.12
C VAL A 343 -17.31 7.44 -0.23
N PHE A 344 -17.70 8.07 -1.34
CA PHE A 344 -17.22 7.71 -2.67
C PHE A 344 -15.69 7.66 -2.72
N THR A 345 -15.03 8.71 -2.22
CA THR A 345 -13.57 8.83 -2.26
C THR A 345 -12.89 7.86 -1.30
N ARG A 346 -13.51 7.56 -0.15
CA ARG A 346 -13.01 6.56 0.81
C ARG A 346 -13.06 5.14 0.26
N VAL A 347 -14.04 4.81 -0.57
CA VAL A 347 -14.07 3.50 -1.25
C VAL A 347 -12.88 3.38 -2.20
N LEU A 348 -12.62 4.41 -3.02
CA LEU A 348 -11.46 4.42 -3.93
C LEU A 348 -10.12 4.35 -3.18
N GLU A 349 -10.00 5.05 -2.04
CA GLU A 349 -8.83 4.97 -1.17
C GLU A 349 -8.69 3.59 -0.53
N ALA A 350 -9.79 2.99 -0.09
CA ALA A 350 -9.79 1.66 0.51
C ALA A 350 -9.29 0.62 -0.49
N VAL A 351 -9.68 0.69 -1.76
CA VAL A 351 -9.15 -0.23 -2.79
C VAL A 351 -7.62 -0.15 -2.87
N TYR A 352 -7.04 1.05 -2.91
CA TYR A 352 -5.57 1.22 -2.94
C TYR A 352 -4.88 0.82 -1.65
N ARG A 353 -5.58 0.94 -0.53
CA ARG A 353 -5.07 0.47 0.75
C ARG A 353 -5.13 -1.04 0.89
N TYR A 354 -6.15 -1.71 0.36
CA TYR A 354 -6.30 -3.16 0.52
C TYR A 354 -5.62 -3.96 -0.58
N SER A 355 -5.39 -3.39 -1.76
CA SER A 355 -4.88 -4.10 -2.95
C SER A 355 -3.68 -5.00 -2.67
N ASN A 356 -2.64 -4.49 -2.01
CA ASN A 356 -1.45 -5.27 -1.68
C ASN A 356 -1.76 -6.45 -0.75
N ALA A 357 -2.60 -6.25 0.26
CA ALA A 357 -2.94 -7.32 1.19
C ALA A 357 -3.91 -8.35 0.59
N CYS A 358 -4.74 -7.96 -0.38
CA CYS A 358 -5.58 -8.89 -1.13
C CYS A 358 -4.73 -9.82 -2.01
N TRP A 359 -3.76 -9.28 -2.74
CA TRP A 359 -2.93 -10.07 -3.66
C TRP A 359 -1.76 -10.79 -2.98
N HIS A 360 -1.26 -10.21 -1.89
CA HIS A 360 -0.11 -10.72 -1.15
C HIS A 360 -0.44 -10.71 0.36
N PRO A 361 -1.40 -11.53 0.82
CA PRO A 361 -1.70 -11.64 2.23
C PRO A 361 -0.52 -12.30 2.96
N TYR A 362 -0.21 -11.82 4.16
CA TYR A 362 0.65 -12.59 5.05
C TYR A 362 -0.07 -13.88 5.49
N PRO A 363 0.65 -14.96 5.83
CA PRO A 363 0.02 -16.17 6.34
C PRO A 363 -0.94 -15.94 7.53
N VAL A 364 -0.64 -14.94 8.39
CA VAL A 364 -1.48 -14.55 9.53
C VAL A 364 -2.75 -13.77 9.15
N GLU A 365 -2.81 -13.22 7.94
CA GLU A 365 -3.97 -12.51 7.40
C GLU A 365 -4.99 -13.47 6.76
N GLY A 366 -4.58 -14.73 6.52
CA GLY A 366 -5.38 -15.74 5.85
C GLY A 366 -5.20 -15.69 4.33
N GLU A 367 -6.11 -16.36 3.62
CA GLU A 367 -6.15 -16.29 2.14
C GLU A 367 -6.75 -14.95 1.67
N GLN A 368 -6.66 -14.70 0.36
CA GLN A 368 -7.22 -13.52 -0.29
C GLN A 368 -8.68 -13.28 0.13
N GLU A 369 -9.53 -14.32 0.19
CA GLU A 369 -10.94 -14.17 0.58
C GLU A 369 -11.12 -13.62 1.99
N THR A 370 -10.17 -13.91 2.90
CA THR A 370 -10.21 -13.39 4.27
C THR A 370 -9.96 -11.88 4.29
N VAL A 371 -8.98 -11.41 3.53
CA VAL A 371 -8.67 -9.98 3.41
C VAL A 371 -9.75 -9.24 2.62
N VAL A 372 -10.31 -9.87 1.60
CA VAL A 372 -11.47 -9.34 0.86
C VAL A 372 -12.67 -9.18 1.79
N GLN A 373 -12.94 -10.14 2.67
CA GLN A 373 -14.01 -9.99 3.65
C GLN A 373 -13.75 -8.83 4.61
N ASP A 374 -12.50 -8.63 5.05
CA ASP A 374 -12.14 -7.48 5.89
C ASP A 374 -12.36 -6.13 5.18
N PHE A 375 -12.07 -6.08 3.87
CA PHE A 375 -12.35 -4.91 3.02
C PHE A 375 -13.87 -4.67 2.92
N LEU A 376 -14.66 -5.70 2.59
CA LEU A 376 -16.12 -5.59 2.48
C LEU A 376 -16.78 -5.21 3.81
N ASP A 377 -16.30 -5.74 4.93
CA ASP A 377 -16.77 -5.38 6.27
C ASP A 377 -16.48 -3.91 6.60
N GLU A 378 -15.35 -3.37 6.16
CA GLU A 378 -15.05 -1.94 6.29
C GLU A 378 -16.02 -1.09 5.46
N LEU A 379 -16.28 -1.49 4.21
CA LEU A 379 -17.20 -0.76 3.34
C LEU A 379 -18.63 -0.80 3.87
N GLU A 380 -19.12 -1.95 4.32
CA GLU A 380 -20.46 -2.06 4.93
C GLU A 380 -20.57 -1.21 6.21
N ALA A 381 -19.52 -1.16 7.02
CA ALA A 381 -19.48 -0.27 8.19
C ALA A 381 -19.43 1.23 7.80
N LEU A 382 -18.85 1.55 6.64
CA LEU A 382 -18.75 2.91 6.11
C LEU A 382 -20.09 3.43 5.59
N ALA A 383 -20.81 2.65 4.78
CA ALA A 383 -22.11 3.01 4.25
C ALA A 383 -23.03 1.77 4.15
N PRO A 384 -23.76 1.45 5.23
CA PRO A 384 -24.55 0.23 5.30
C PRO A 384 -25.55 0.08 4.15
N GLY A 385 -25.56 -1.09 3.52
CA GLY A 385 -26.47 -1.46 2.44
C GLY A 385 -26.09 -0.97 1.04
N PHE A 386 -25.15 -0.02 0.89
CA PHE A 386 -24.70 0.45 -0.43
C PHE A 386 -23.90 -0.60 -1.20
N PHE A 387 -23.24 -1.49 -0.47
CA PHE A 387 -22.34 -2.50 -1.02
C PHE A 387 -22.97 -3.90 -1.03
N ALA A 388 -24.26 -4.00 -0.68
CA ALA A 388 -24.98 -5.26 -0.69
C ALA A 388 -25.00 -5.84 -2.12
N PRO A 389 -24.61 -7.12 -2.34
CA PRO A 389 -24.46 -7.68 -3.68
C PRO A 389 -25.72 -7.66 -4.56
N GLN A 390 -26.90 -7.54 -3.94
CA GLN A 390 -28.18 -7.51 -4.64
C GLN A 390 -28.69 -6.09 -4.92
N ALA A 391 -28.05 -5.07 -4.34
CA ALA A 391 -28.38 -3.67 -4.60
C ALA A 391 -27.72 -3.22 -5.93
N PRO A 392 -28.37 -2.36 -6.74
CA PRO A 392 -27.77 -1.83 -7.97
C PRO A 392 -26.40 -1.17 -7.76
N SER A 393 -26.23 -0.48 -6.64
CA SER A 393 -24.97 0.13 -6.23
C SER A 393 -23.90 -0.92 -5.91
N GLY A 394 -24.28 -1.98 -5.18
CA GLY A 394 -23.37 -3.07 -4.82
C GLY A 394 -22.92 -3.87 -6.04
N VAL A 395 -23.81 -4.10 -7.01
CA VAL A 395 -23.42 -4.68 -8.31
C VAL A 395 -22.38 -3.80 -8.98
N LEU A 396 -22.64 -2.51 -9.20
CA LEU A 396 -21.66 -1.64 -9.87
C LEU A 396 -20.32 -1.57 -9.14
N TRP A 397 -20.37 -1.49 -7.82
CA TRP A 397 -19.18 -1.47 -6.99
C TRP A 397 -18.38 -2.78 -7.07
N SER A 398 -19.04 -3.95 -7.13
CA SER A 398 -18.35 -5.24 -7.28
C SER A 398 -17.50 -5.29 -8.55
N TRP A 399 -17.99 -4.70 -9.63
CA TRP A 399 -17.22 -4.56 -10.88
C TRP A 399 -16.07 -3.56 -10.75
N ILE A 400 -16.27 -2.44 -10.04
CA ILE A 400 -15.24 -1.40 -9.87
C ILE A 400 -14.02 -1.92 -9.08
N TRP A 401 -14.22 -2.73 -8.05
CA TRP A 401 -13.13 -3.29 -7.24
C TRP A 401 -12.78 -4.74 -7.57
N ALA A 402 -13.38 -5.34 -8.60
CA ALA A 402 -13.17 -6.75 -8.98
C ALA A 402 -11.68 -7.10 -9.08
N GLY A 403 -10.86 -6.14 -9.51
CA GLY A 403 -9.41 -6.29 -9.59
C GLY A 403 -8.73 -6.70 -8.27
N ILE A 404 -9.26 -6.34 -7.11
CA ILE A 404 -8.68 -6.73 -5.81
C ILE A 404 -9.49 -7.82 -5.08
N THR A 405 -10.68 -8.16 -5.57
CA THR A 405 -11.57 -9.12 -4.90
C THR A 405 -11.79 -10.44 -5.64
N GLU A 406 -11.68 -10.42 -6.97
CA GLU A 406 -11.96 -11.57 -7.83
C GLU A 406 -10.75 -11.98 -8.66
N LEU A 407 -9.89 -11.02 -9.00
CA LEU A 407 -8.71 -11.26 -9.83
C LEU A 407 -7.46 -11.42 -8.99
N ASP A 408 -6.52 -12.20 -9.51
CA ASP A 408 -5.13 -12.18 -9.06
C ASP A 408 -4.39 -10.92 -9.54
N VAL A 409 -3.11 -10.82 -9.19
CA VAL A 409 -2.24 -9.68 -9.54
C VAL A 409 -2.06 -9.51 -11.06
N ASP A 410 -2.22 -10.59 -11.83
CA ASP A 410 -2.08 -10.62 -13.29
C ASP A 410 -3.42 -10.36 -14.00
N GLY A 411 -4.52 -10.34 -13.25
CA GLY A 411 -5.87 -10.05 -13.74
C GLY A 411 -6.65 -11.28 -14.19
N PHE A 412 -6.30 -12.49 -13.73
CA PHE A 412 -6.97 -13.76 -14.09
C PHE A 412 -7.81 -14.36 -12.97
#